data_AF-A0AAW0JDM7-F1
#
_entry.id   AF-A0AAW0JDM7-F1
#
_cell.length_a   1.000
_cell.length_b   1.000
_cell.length_c   1.000
_cell.angle_alpha   90.00
_cell.angle_beta   90.00
_cell.angle_gamma   90.00
#
_symmetry.space_group_name_H-M   'P 1'
#
loop_
_entity.id
_entity.type
_entity.pdbx_description
1 polymer ?
#
loop_
_entity_poly.entity_id
_entity_poly.type
_entity_poly.pdbx_seq_one_letter_code
_entity_poly.pdbx_strand_id
1 'polypeptide(L)'
;MLVTAFVAQIRGIGIMKENDMADCLSLINEVCTEAKSAEDTECLAEFLMQAVILGLQEKHLKADIIRNLQEIIHLLGGSEFLSPRSWLTLARSFVLMDDLTKAEKFKQGSSKEDKLVFLNQAHSIVIAQMLNFGETIEFPLSEADFANPLQPLKNIYLPHQVYSSSKKKDITKWLPALHLFEVALKLCKSTAAEEQEVEAEILFRKGRIERQILMEEKSPISQVESFFEAIQISLRNDQNPGLIKDSYLEIALVCFHLKKPRKKVSATPSTLKVTAAFRGIGNL
;
A
#
# COMPACT_ATOMS: atom_id res chain seq x y z
N MET A 1 -30.70 -4.28 -5.08
CA MET A 1 -30.20 -4.04 -6.46
C MET A 1 -29.12 -2.98 -6.53
N LEU A 2 -29.26 -1.80 -5.91
CA LEU A 2 -28.20 -0.77 -5.95
C LEU A 2 -26.92 -1.20 -5.20
N VAL A 3 -27.06 -1.78 -4.00
CA VAL A 3 -25.93 -2.34 -3.23
C VAL A 3 -25.25 -3.47 -3.99
N THR A 4 -26.03 -4.34 -4.63
CA THR A 4 -25.54 -5.45 -5.46
C THR A 4 -24.78 -4.95 -6.69
N ALA A 5 -25.24 -3.87 -7.32
CA ALA A 5 -24.56 -3.22 -8.44
C ALA A 5 -23.26 -2.53 -8.00
N PHE A 6 -23.24 -1.93 -6.81
CA PHE A 6 -22.03 -1.29 -6.27
C PHE A 6 -20.95 -2.32 -5.90
N VAL A 7 -21.36 -3.46 -5.33
CA VAL A 7 -20.47 -4.59 -5.03
C VAL A 7 -19.89 -5.22 -6.31
N ALA A 8 -20.68 -5.35 -7.38
CA ALA A 8 -20.23 -5.92 -8.65
C ALA A 8 -19.30 -4.99 -9.47
N GLN A 9 -19.27 -3.68 -9.17
CA GLN A 9 -18.43 -2.72 -9.89
C GLN A 9 -17.00 -2.60 -9.35
N ILE A 10 -16.72 -3.20 -8.19
CA ILE A 10 -15.36 -3.40 -7.69
C ILE A 10 -14.81 -4.64 -8.41
N ARG A 11 -13.96 -4.43 -9.42
CA ARG A 11 -13.21 -5.51 -10.09
C ARG A 11 -12.43 -6.31 -9.05
N GLY A 12 -12.93 -7.49 -8.70
CA GLY A 12 -12.26 -8.42 -7.79
C GLY A 12 -13.18 -9.21 -6.86
N ILE A 13 -14.45 -8.84 -6.69
CA ILE A 13 -15.38 -9.57 -5.80
C ILE A 13 -16.26 -10.50 -6.62
N GLY A 14 -15.89 -11.79 -6.68
CA GLY A 14 -16.76 -12.84 -7.17
C GLY A 14 -17.87 -13.14 -6.15
N ILE A 15 -19.06 -13.49 -6.62
CA ILE A 15 -20.10 -14.06 -5.75
C ILE A 15 -19.65 -15.50 -5.44
N MET A 16 -18.99 -15.68 -4.28
CA MET A 16 -18.56 -17.01 -3.82
C MET A 16 -19.76 -17.87 -3.48
N LYS A 17 -19.70 -19.15 -3.85
CA LYS A 17 -20.70 -20.14 -3.42
C LYS A 17 -20.40 -20.52 -1.97
N GLU A 18 -21.43 -20.91 -1.23
CA GLU A 18 -21.34 -21.28 0.19
C GLU A 18 -20.28 -22.37 0.48
N ASN A 19 -20.03 -23.26 -0.50
CA ASN A 19 -18.99 -24.28 -0.41
C ASN A 19 -17.56 -23.72 -0.51
N ASP A 20 -17.35 -22.67 -1.31
CA ASP A 20 -16.04 -22.02 -1.47
C ASP A 20 -15.68 -21.19 -0.21
N MET A 21 -16.67 -20.78 0.59
CA MET A 21 -16.48 -19.97 1.81
C MET A 21 -16.04 -20.81 3.01
N ALA A 22 -16.52 -22.05 3.12
CA ALA A 22 -16.01 -23.02 4.11
C ALA A 22 -14.51 -23.30 3.89
N ASP A 23 -14.08 -23.31 2.62
CA ASP A 23 -12.66 -23.38 2.25
C ASP A 23 -11.88 -22.12 2.67
N CYS A 24 -12.49 -20.93 2.67
CA CYS A 24 -11.83 -19.73 3.16
C CYS A 24 -11.58 -19.76 4.68
N LEU A 25 -12.54 -20.25 5.48
CA LEU A 25 -12.32 -20.39 6.92
C LEU A 25 -11.25 -21.44 7.24
N SER A 26 -11.22 -22.56 6.51
CA SER A 26 -10.18 -23.58 6.71
C SER A 26 -8.79 -23.04 6.35
N LEU A 27 -8.67 -22.30 5.24
CA LEU A 27 -7.44 -21.61 4.84
C LEU A 27 -7.01 -20.57 5.89
N ILE A 28 -7.93 -19.73 6.39
CA ILE A 28 -7.58 -18.75 7.43
C ILE A 28 -7.07 -19.45 8.69
N ASN A 29 -7.68 -20.56 9.09
CA ASN A 29 -7.23 -21.33 10.25
C ASN A 29 -5.85 -21.96 10.01
N GLU A 30 -5.59 -22.51 8.83
CA GLU A 30 -4.28 -23.05 8.45
C GLU A 30 -3.20 -21.98 8.57
N VAL A 31 -3.41 -20.81 7.95
CA VAL A 31 -2.40 -19.75 7.99
C VAL A 31 -2.28 -19.13 9.39
N CYS A 32 -3.35 -19.09 10.19
CA CYS A 32 -3.23 -18.75 11.62
C CYS A 32 -2.35 -19.76 12.37
N THR A 33 -2.48 -21.06 12.10
CA THR A 33 -1.63 -22.07 12.75
C THR A 33 -0.17 -21.95 12.33
N GLU A 34 0.09 -21.61 11.07
CA GLU A 34 1.43 -21.35 10.55
C GLU A 34 2.04 -20.11 11.20
N ALA A 35 1.35 -18.96 11.18
CA ALA A 35 1.82 -17.73 11.81
C ALA A 35 2.08 -17.92 13.31
N LYS A 36 1.21 -18.67 14.00
CA LYS A 36 1.42 -19.02 15.42
C LYS A 36 2.64 -19.91 15.63
N SER A 37 2.91 -20.85 14.72
CA SER A 37 4.09 -21.71 14.79
C SER A 37 5.39 -20.95 14.49
N ALA A 38 5.31 -19.87 13.71
CA ALA A 38 6.41 -18.97 13.38
C ALA A 38 6.61 -17.85 14.42
N GLU A 39 5.78 -17.80 15.47
CA GLU A 39 5.76 -16.73 16.48
C GLU A 39 5.54 -15.32 15.90
N ASP A 40 4.96 -15.23 14.70
CA ASP A 40 4.67 -13.96 14.03
C ASP A 40 3.30 -13.42 14.49
N THR A 41 3.36 -12.60 15.54
CA THR A 41 2.16 -12.03 16.19
C THR A 41 1.44 -11.01 15.31
N GLU A 42 2.16 -10.24 14.48
CA GLU A 42 1.56 -9.26 13.58
C GLU A 42 0.79 -9.97 12.46
N CYS A 43 1.42 -10.98 11.85
CA CYS A 43 0.80 -11.79 10.80
C CYS A 43 -0.40 -12.58 11.32
N LEU A 44 -0.29 -13.17 12.52
CA LEU A 44 -1.41 -13.83 13.20
C LEU A 44 -2.58 -12.86 13.42
N ALA A 45 -2.32 -11.65 13.89
CA ALA A 45 -3.35 -10.64 14.09
C ALA A 45 -4.02 -10.21 12.77
N GLU A 46 -3.26 -10.10 11.68
CA GLU A 46 -3.81 -9.81 10.35
C GLU A 46 -4.74 -10.92 9.85
N PHE A 47 -4.38 -12.20 10.03
CA PHE A 47 -5.24 -13.32 9.64
C PHE A 47 -6.47 -13.47 10.52
N LEU A 48 -6.35 -13.24 11.83
CA LEU A 48 -7.50 -13.17 12.73
C LEU A 48 -8.46 -12.04 12.33
N MET A 49 -7.95 -10.90 11.84
CA MET A 49 -8.78 -9.82 11.30
C MET A 49 -9.52 -10.27 10.03
N GLN A 50 -8.94 -11.13 9.19
CA GLN A 50 -9.67 -11.72 8.06
C GLN A 50 -10.81 -12.64 8.55
N ALA A 51 -10.59 -13.44 9.60
CA ALA A 51 -11.65 -14.25 10.21
C ALA A 51 -12.80 -13.38 10.76
N VAL A 52 -12.47 -12.23 11.38
CA VAL A 52 -13.46 -11.25 11.86
C VAL A 52 -14.28 -10.69 10.69
N ILE A 53 -13.63 -10.27 9.61
CA ILE A 53 -14.31 -9.71 8.43
C ILE A 53 -15.25 -10.75 7.81
N LEU A 54 -14.77 -11.97 7.64
CA LEU A 54 -15.56 -13.08 7.10
C LEU A 54 -16.77 -13.39 7.99
N GLY A 55 -16.56 -13.49 9.30
CA GLY A 55 -17.64 -13.72 10.26
C GLY A 55 -18.70 -12.61 10.27
N LEU A 56 -18.30 -11.34 10.10
CA LEU A 56 -19.23 -10.23 9.97
C LEU A 56 -20.05 -10.29 8.67
N GLN A 57 -19.45 -10.72 7.57
CA GLN A 57 -20.12 -10.86 6.27
C GLN A 57 -21.14 -12.00 6.27
N GLU A 58 -20.78 -13.13 6.87
CA GLU A 58 -21.63 -14.34 6.93
C GLU A 58 -22.67 -14.29 8.06
N LYS A 59 -22.67 -13.23 8.89
CA LYS A 59 -23.49 -13.11 10.11
C LYS A 59 -23.27 -14.28 11.07
N HIS A 60 -22.03 -14.75 11.17
CA HIS A 60 -21.63 -15.82 12.07
C HIS A 60 -21.83 -15.44 13.54
N LEU A 61 -21.63 -16.43 14.42
CA LEU A 61 -21.78 -16.26 15.86
C LEU A 61 -20.92 -15.11 16.36
N LYS A 62 -21.58 -14.09 16.89
CA LYS A 62 -20.97 -12.87 17.42
C LYS A 62 -19.88 -13.16 18.48
N ALA A 63 -20.04 -14.26 19.23
CA ALA A 63 -19.07 -14.68 20.24
C ALA A 63 -17.69 -15.01 19.65
N ASP A 64 -17.64 -15.66 18.49
CA ASP A 64 -16.38 -16.01 17.83
C ASP A 64 -15.69 -14.76 17.26
N ILE A 65 -16.48 -13.83 16.73
CA ILE A 65 -15.98 -12.53 16.24
C ILE A 65 -15.38 -11.73 17.40
N ILE A 66 -16.08 -11.64 18.54
CA ILE A 66 -15.59 -10.96 19.74
C ILE A 66 -14.31 -11.63 20.26
N ARG A 67 -14.27 -12.95 20.31
CA ARG A 67 -13.08 -13.71 20.74
C ARG A 67 -11.87 -13.37 19.88
N ASN A 68 -12.02 -13.41 18.55
CA ASN A 68 -10.93 -13.07 17.63
C ASN A 68 -10.48 -11.60 17.81
N LEU A 69 -11.42 -10.67 18.00
CA LEU A 69 -11.08 -9.26 18.27
C LEU A 69 -10.33 -9.07 19.59
N GLN A 70 -10.71 -9.79 20.65
CA GLN A 70 -9.99 -9.77 21.94
C GLN A 70 -8.56 -10.32 21.78
N GLU A 71 -8.41 -11.39 21.01
CA GLU A 71 -7.09 -11.98 20.73
C GLU A 71 -6.19 -11.01 19.95
N ILE A 72 -6.72 -10.34 18.92
CA ILE A 72 -5.98 -9.30 18.17
C ILE A 72 -5.53 -8.17 19.10
N ILE A 73 -6.44 -7.67 19.95
CA ILE A 73 -6.11 -6.60 20.91
C ILE A 73 -5.02 -7.06 21.89
N HIS A 74 -5.07 -8.31 22.35
CA HIS A 74 -4.05 -8.86 23.25
C HIS A 74 -2.68 -9.01 22.55
N LEU A 75 -2.66 -9.51 21.31
CA LEU A 75 -1.44 -9.72 20.53
C LEU A 75 -0.73 -8.40 20.21
N LEU A 76 -1.48 -7.35 19.87
CA LEU A 76 -0.92 -6.09 19.40
C LEU A 76 -0.82 -5.02 20.51
N GLY A 77 -1.73 -5.02 21.49
CA GLY A 77 -1.87 -3.92 22.45
C GLY A 77 -0.71 -3.73 23.43
N GLY A 78 0.15 -4.75 23.60
CA GLY A 78 1.33 -4.68 24.46
C GLY A 78 2.63 -4.32 23.74
N SER A 79 2.61 -4.22 22.40
CA SER A 79 3.82 -4.08 21.59
C SER A 79 4.18 -2.63 21.33
N GLU A 80 5.43 -2.24 21.64
CA GLU A 80 5.94 -0.88 21.43
C GLU A 80 6.29 -0.63 19.96
N PHE A 81 6.75 -1.66 19.26
CA PHE A 81 7.12 -1.62 17.84
C PHE A 81 6.16 -2.49 17.05
N LEU A 82 5.23 -1.84 16.36
CA LEU A 82 4.34 -2.49 15.41
C LEU A 82 4.50 -1.85 14.04
N SER A 83 4.33 -2.64 12.99
CA SER A 83 4.20 -2.09 11.64
C SER A 83 2.98 -1.13 11.56
N PRO A 84 3.00 -0.16 10.63
CA PRO A 84 1.84 0.72 10.42
C PRO A 84 0.55 -0.05 10.11
N ARG A 85 0.64 -1.22 9.48
CA ARG A 85 -0.51 -2.08 9.20
C ARG A 85 -1.09 -2.66 10.48
N SER A 86 -0.24 -3.18 11.37
CA SER A 86 -0.67 -3.73 12.66
C SER A 86 -1.27 -2.67 13.56
N TRP A 87 -0.73 -1.44 13.59
CA TRP A 87 -1.38 -0.32 14.28
C TRP A 87 -2.80 -0.05 13.75
N LEU A 88 -3.00 -0.06 12.43
CA LEU A 88 -4.33 0.10 11.84
C LEU A 88 -5.25 -1.08 12.15
N THR A 89 -4.72 -2.31 12.15
CA THR A 89 -5.47 -3.53 12.54
C THR A 89 -5.93 -3.44 14.00
N LEU A 90 -5.08 -2.96 14.91
CA LEU A 90 -5.43 -2.74 16.31
C LEU A 90 -6.50 -1.65 16.46
N ALA A 91 -6.32 -0.49 15.83
CA ALA A 91 -7.32 0.59 15.85
C ALA A 91 -8.68 0.12 15.31
N ARG A 92 -8.68 -0.64 14.20
CA ARG A 92 -9.90 -1.24 13.65
C ARG A 92 -10.55 -2.22 14.63
N SER A 93 -9.74 -3.01 15.35
CA SER A 93 -10.25 -3.97 16.34
C SER A 93 -10.97 -3.28 17.48
N PHE A 94 -10.44 -2.16 17.98
CA PHE A 94 -11.11 -1.34 18.99
C PHE A 94 -12.44 -0.77 18.52
N VAL A 95 -12.50 -0.23 17.30
CA VAL A 95 -13.76 0.28 16.71
C VAL A 95 -14.80 -0.83 16.58
N LEU A 96 -14.41 -2.00 16.04
CA LEU A 96 -15.31 -3.14 15.90
C LEU A 96 -15.77 -3.70 17.25
N MET A 97 -14.91 -3.72 18.26
CA MET A 97 -15.27 -4.14 19.61
C MET A 97 -16.31 -3.21 20.22
N ASP A 98 -16.13 -1.89 20.07
CA ASP A 98 -17.09 -0.90 20.53
C ASP A 98 -18.45 -1.03 19.82
N ASP A 99 -18.46 -1.18 18.49
CA ASP A 99 -19.69 -1.37 17.71
C ASP A 99 -20.46 -2.64 18.12
N LEU A 100 -19.75 -3.76 18.27
CA LEU A 100 -20.35 -5.03 18.66
C LEU A 100 -20.86 -4.99 20.11
N THR A 101 -20.11 -4.42 21.04
CA THR A 101 -20.56 -4.30 22.45
C THR A 101 -21.73 -3.32 22.59
N LYS A 102 -21.79 -2.24 21.80
CA LYS A 102 -22.95 -1.34 21.71
C LYS A 102 -24.19 -2.05 21.18
N ALA A 103 -24.06 -2.89 20.16
CA ALA A 103 -25.17 -3.70 19.63
C ALA A 103 -25.74 -4.69 20.68
N GLU A 104 -24.94 -5.10 21.66
CA GLU A 104 -25.37 -5.93 22.80
C GLU A 104 -26.17 -5.13 23.84
N LYS A 105 -25.70 -3.92 24.15
CA LYS A 105 -26.24 -3.03 25.18
C LYS A 105 -27.56 -2.34 24.80
N PHE A 106 -28.01 -2.44 23.53
CA PHE A 106 -29.39 -2.10 23.16
C PHE A 106 -30.44 -3.04 23.79
N LYS A 107 -30.03 -4.18 24.35
CA LYS A 107 -30.91 -5.09 25.10
C LYS A 107 -30.85 -4.94 26.62
N GLN A 108 -29.77 -4.37 27.18
CA GLN A 108 -29.62 -4.13 28.62
C GLN A 108 -28.88 -2.81 28.85
N GLY A 109 -29.58 -1.85 29.49
CA GLY A 109 -29.07 -0.51 29.77
C GLY A 109 -27.75 -0.54 30.53
N SER A 110 -26.74 0.16 30.01
CA SER A 110 -25.39 0.17 30.60
C SER A 110 -24.83 1.59 30.77
N SER A 111 -24.02 1.71 31.82
CA SER A 111 -23.29 2.92 32.27
C SER A 111 -22.47 3.59 31.16
N LYS A 112 -22.30 4.91 31.25
CA LYS A 112 -21.65 5.77 30.25
C LYS A 112 -20.11 5.77 30.33
N GLU A 113 -19.51 5.43 31.49
CA GLU A 113 -18.05 5.57 31.68
C GLU A 113 -17.19 4.59 30.86
N ASP A 114 -17.57 3.32 30.70
CA ASP A 114 -16.76 2.35 29.93
C ASP A 114 -16.84 2.53 28.40
N LYS A 115 -17.73 3.39 27.90
CA LYS A 115 -18.06 3.51 26.46
C LYS A 115 -17.05 4.30 25.64
N LEU A 116 -16.14 5.02 26.28
CA LEU A 116 -15.18 5.89 25.60
C LEU A 116 -13.78 5.27 25.50
N VAL A 117 -13.50 4.16 26.19
CA VAL A 117 -12.15 3.60 26.29
C VAL A 117 -11.65 3.11 24.92
N PHE A 118 -12.43 2.30 24.21
CA PHE A 118 -12.00 1.75 22.91
C PHE A 118 -11.90 2.81 21.81
N LEU A 119 -12.87 3.73 21.74
CA LEU A 119 -12.83 4.80 20.74
C LEU A 119 -11.67 5.78 20.99
N ASN A 120 -11.37 6.10 22.26
CA ASN A 120 -10.22 6.93 22.60
C ASN A 120 -8.90 6.23 22.26
N GLN A 121 -8.80 4.91 22.47
CA GLN A 121 -7.63 4.12 22.08
C GLN A 121 -7.44 4.09 20.56
N ALA A 122 -8.51 3.79 19.81
CA ALA A 122 -8.47 3.83 18.35
C ALA A 122 -8.09 5.20 17.81
N HIS A 123 -8.68 6.26 18.37
CA HIS A 123 -8.40 7.65 17.99
C HIS A 123 -6.94 8.01 18.27
N SER A 124 -6.42 7.66 19.45
CA SER A 124 -5.01 7.90 19.81
C SER A 124 -4.04 7.23 18.83
N ILE A 125 -4.32 5.98 18.45
CA ILE A 125 -3.49 5.26 17.47
C ILE A 125 -3.52 5.96 16.11
N VAL A 126 -4.71 6.34 15.62
CA VAL A 126 -4.85 7.00 14.32
C VAL A 126 -4.12 8.35 14.30
N ILE A 127 -4.24 9.14 15.36
CA ILE A 127 -3.54 10.43 15.49
C ILE A 127 -2.02 10.23 15.55
N ALA A 128 -1.53 9.27 16.32
CA ALA A 128 -0.10 8.94 16.37
C ALA A 128 0.43 8.50 14.99
N GLN A 129 -0.30 7.66 14.27
CA GLN A 129 0.05 7.26 12.92
C GLN A 129 0.08 8.47 11.96
N MET A 130 -0.91 9.34 12.02
CA MET A 130 -0.94 10.57 11.20
C MET A 130 0.29 11.46 11.46
N LEU A 131 0.67 11.66 12.72
CA LEU A 131 1.87 12.42 13.08
C LEU A 131 3.16 11.76 12.57
N ASN A 132 3.28 10.44 12.71
CA ASN A 132 4.42 9.67 12.19
C ASN A 132 4.53 9.79 10.66
N PHE A 133 3.38 9.91 9.99
CA PHE A 133 3.30 10.17 8.56
C PHE A 133 3.49 11.66 8.21
N GLY A 134 3.78 12.54 9.17
CA GLY A 134 4.06 13.96 8.92
C GLY A 134 2.83 14.82 8.67
N GLU A 135 1.64 14.36 9.06
CA GLU A 135 0.43 15.19 9.06
C GLU A 135 0.46 16.22 10.19
N THR A 136 -0.22 17.34 9.95
CA THR A 136 -0.39 18.37 10.98
C THR A 136 -1.71 18.14 11.71
N ILE A 137 -1.66 17.91 13.02
CA ILE A 137 -2.82 17.70 13.87
C ILE A 137 -3.09 18.95 14.71
N GLU A 138 -4.35 19.38 14.75
CA GLU A 138 -4.84 20.35 15.71
C GLU A 138 -5.17 19.63 17.01
N PHE A 139 -4.45 19.99 18.08
CA PHE A 139 -4.75 19.50 19.43
C PHE A 139 -5.65 20.50 20.15
N PRO A 140 -6.79 20.06 20.68
CA PRO A 140 -7.70 20.95 21.36
C PRO A 140 -7.12 21.45 22.68
N LEU A 141 -7.52 22.67 23.05
CA LEU A 141 -7.17 23.30 24.33
C LEU A 141 -8.09 22.86 25.48
N SER A 142 -9.19 22.16 25.16
CA SER A 142 -10.24 21.71 26.08
C SER A 142 -10.33 20.18 26.05
N GLU A 143 -10.55 19.55 27.21
CA GLU A 143 -10.71 18.09 27.33
C GLU A 143 -11.97 17.54 26.64
N ALA A 144 -12.91 18.41 26.25
CA ALA A 144 -14.15 18.00 25.59
C ALA A 144 -14.02 17.80 24.07
N ASP A 145 -12.91 18.24 23.48
CA ASP A 145 -12.68 18.20 22.03
C ASP A 145 -11.66 17.12 21.68
N PHE A 146 -11.70 16.59 20.45
CA PHE A 146 -10.78 15.57 19.97
C PHE A 146 -9.73 16.14 19.03
N ALA A 147 -8.51 15.61 19.11
CA ALA A 147 -7.46 15.94 18.14
C ALA A 147 -7.90 15.57 16.72
N ASN A 148 -7.64 16.45 15.75
CA ASN A 148 -8.12 16.27 14.39
C ASN A 148 -7.06 16.79 13.39
N PRO A 149 -6.80 16.11 12.27
CA PRO A 149 -5.92 16.65 11.24
C PRO A 149 -6.41 17.98 10.66
N LEU A 150 -5.46 18.90 10.43
CA LEU A 150 -5.71 20.12 9.68
C LEU A 150 -5.99 19.79 8.21
N GLN A 151 -7.08 20.36 7.69
CA GLN A 151 -7.45 20.19 6.29
C GLN A 151 -6.90 21.33 5.40
N PRO A 152 -6.54 21.05 4.13
CA PRO A 152 -6.43 19.71 3.54
C PRO A 152 -5.20 18.95 4.08
N LEU A 153 -5.34 17.63 4.18
CA LEU A 153 -4.25 16.72 4.55
C LEU A 153 -3.01 16.98 3.69
N LYS A 154 -1.84 17.11 4.32
CA LYS A 154 -0.58 17.43 3.65
C LYS A 154 0.09 16.18 3.08
N ASN A 155 -0.16 15.02 3.69
CA ASN A 155 0.42 13.77 3.28
C ASN A 155 -0.30 13.24 2.02
N ILE A 156 0.40 13.41 0.91
CA ILE A 156 0.12 12.90 -0.44
C ILE A 156 0.26 11.36 -0.59
N TYR A 157 0.34 10.54 0.46
CA TYR A 157 0.33 9.07 0.31
C TYR A 157 -1.06 8.51 -0.03
N LEU A 158 -2.16 9.19 0.32
CA LEU A 158 -3.53 8.79 -0.01
C LEU A 158 -3.98 9.08 -1.47
N PRO A 159 -3.47 10.10 -2.19
CA PRO A 159 -3.81 10.32 -3.60
C PRO A 159 -3.11 9.43 -4.64
N HIS A 160 -2.16 8.55 -4.30
CA HIS A 160 -1.42 7.80 -5.34
C HIS A 160 -2.27 6.80 -6.13
N GLN A 161 -3.48 6.43 -5.66
CA GLN A 161 -4.44 5.68 -6.48
C GLN A 161 -5.34 6.56 -7.37
N VAL A 162 -5.32 7.89 -7.21
CA VAL A 162 -6.23 8.81 -7.94
C VAL A 162 -5.49 9.88 -8.75
N TYR A 163 -4.18 10.09 -8.57
CA TYR A 163 -3.42 11.09 -9.33
C TYR A 163 -2.86 10.59 -10.68
N SER A 164 -3.51 9.62 -11.31
CA SER A 164 -3.19 9.20 -12.69
C SER A 164 -4.05 9.94 -13.73
N SER A 165 -4.39 11.21 -13.48
CA SER A 165 -5.17 12.05 -14.40
C SER A 165 -4.45 13.33 -14.86
N SER A 166 -3.21 13.58 -14.43
CA SER A 166 -2.43 14.70 -14.96
C SER A 166 -2.02 14.42 -16.40
N LYS A 167 -2.70 15.06 -17.37
CA LYS A 167 -2.44 14.94 -18.82
C LYS A 167 -1.04 15.42 -19.26
N LYS A 168 -0.22 15.97 -18.35
CA LYS A 168 1.15 16.41 -18.62
C LYS A 168 2.12 15.47 -17.91
N LYS A 169 3.01 14.86 -18.71
CA LYS A 169 4.20 14.16 -18.24
C LYS A 169 5.16 15.23 -17.72
N ASP A 170 5.52 15.15 -16.44
CA ASP A 170 6.39 16.13 -15.82
C ASP A 170 7.28 15.42 -14.81
N ILE A 171 8.52 15.19 -15.21
CA ILE A 171 9.52 14.41 -14.48
C ILE A 171 9.97 15.16 -13.22
N THR A 172 9.90 16.50 -13.23
CA THR A 172 10.41 17.32 -12.13
C THR A 172 9.66 17.10 -10.82
N LYS A 173 8.44 16.55 -10.87
CA LYS A 173 7.67 16.19 -9.67
C LYS A 173 8.25 14.99 -8.91
N TRP A 174 9.03 14.13 -9.57
CA TRP A 174 9.62 12.93 -8.98
C TRP A 174 11.02 13.15 -8.41
N LEU A 175 11.72 14.20 -8.86
CA LEU A 175 13.09 14.49 -8.44
C LEU A 175 13.25 14.73 -6.92
N PRO A 176 12.36 15.47 -6.23
CA PRO A 176 12.49 15.64 -4.79
C PRO A 176 12.34 14.33 -4.02
N ALA A 177 11.42 13.45 -4.46
CA ALA A 177 11.22 12.15 -3.85
C ALA A 177 12.42 11.22 -4.09
N LEU A 178 12.98 11.23 -5.31
CA LEU A 178 14.19 10.46 -5.63
C LEU A 178 15.36 10.89 -4.73
N HIS A 179 15.59 12.20 -4.59
CA HIS A 179 16.65 12.72 -3.74
C HIS A 179 16.47 12.31 -2.26
N LEU A 180 15.24 12.31 -1.76
CA LEU A 180 14.96 11.86 -0.39
C LEU A 180 15.37 10.39 -0.18
N PHE A 181 15.07 9.51 -1.14
CA PHE A 181 15.47 8.11 -1.07
C PHE A 181 16.98 7.90 -1.21
N GLU A 182 17.67 8.72 -2.01
CA GLU A 182 19.14 8.70 -2.09
C GLU A 182 19.80 9.07 -0.75
N VAL A 183 19.28 10.11 -0.10
CA VAL A 183 19.75 10.54 1.23
C VAL A 183 19.43 9.47 2.28
N ALA A 184 18.22 8.92 2.28
CA ALA A 184 17.82 7.85 3.18
C ALA A 184 18.70 6.59 3.01
N LEU A 185 19.00 6.19 1.78
CA LEU A 185 19.87 5.06 1.49
C LEU A 185 21.29 5.30 2.00
N LYS A 186 21.83 6.51 1.80
CA LYS A 186 23.16 6.87 2.31
C LYS A 186 23.22 6.84 3.84
N LEU A 187 22.20 7.36 4.50
CA LEU A 187 22.10 7.31 5.97
C LEU A 187 22.00 5.86 6.46
N CYS A 188 21.15 5.04 5.83
CA CYS A 188 21.00 3.62 6.16
C CYS A 188 22.34 2.88 6.09
N LYS A 189 23.07 3.04 4.97
CA LYS A 189 24.39 2.42 4.75
C LYS A 189 25.51 2.95 5.65
N SER A 190 25.36 4.14 6.24
CA SER A 190 26.39 4.74 7.12
C SER A 190 26.08 4.55 8.61
N THR A 191 24.92 3.96 8.93
CA THR A 191 24.52 3.71 10.31
C THR A 191 25.16 2.42 10.81
N ALA A 192 25.69 2.43 12.05
CA ALA A 192 26.38 1.28 12.64
C ALA A 192 25.47 0.06 12.92
N ALA A 193 24.15 0.22 12.78
CA ALA A 193 23.15 -0.80 13.03
C ALA A 193 22.90 -1.74 11.83
N GLU A 194 23.40 -1.42 10.62
CA GLU A 194 23.28 -2.24 9.39
C GLU A 194 21.90 -2.93 9.21
N GLU A 195 20.82 -2.15 9.21
CA GLU A 195 19.44 -2.63 9.02
C GLU A 195 19.16 -2.99 7.55
N GLN A 196 19.53 -4.20 7.14
CA GLN A 196 19.45 -4.67 5.75
C GLN A 196 18.03 -4.71 5.19
N GLU A 197 17.02 -5.02 6.02
CA GLU A 197 15.62 -5.04 5.59
C GLU A 197 15.11 -3.62 5.28
N VAL A 198 15.52 -2.63 6.08
CA VAL A 198 15.23 -1.22 5.82
C VAL A 198 15.94 -0.75 4.55
N GLU A 199 17.18 -1.19 4.32
CA GLU A 199 17.91 -0.92 3.09
C GLU A 199 17.17 -1.46 1.85
N ALA A 200 16.69 -2.71 1.92
CA ALA A 200 15.93 -3.34 0.85
C ALA A 200 14.62 -2.60 0.54
N GLU A 201 13.87 -2.18 1.56
CA GLU A 201 12.64 -1.41 1.38
C GLU A 201 12.91 -0.01 0.79
N ILE A 202 13.97 0.68 1.23
CA ILE A 202 14.38 1.98 0.66
C ILE A 202 14.71 1.81 -0.83
N LEU A 203 15.48 0.78 -1.20
CA LEU A 203 15.83 0.48 -2.58
C LEU A 203 14.60 0.13 -3.43
N PHE A 204 13.67 -0.67 -2.90
CA PHE A 204 12.42 -0.98 -3.57
C PHE A 204 11.60 0.28 -3.87
N ARG A 205 11.44 1.17 -2.87
CA ARG A 205 10.71 2.44 -3.03
C ARG A 205 11.40 3.38 -4.01
N LYS A 206 12.73 3.50 -3.94
CA LYS A 206 13.55 4.24 -4.90
C LYS A 206 13.32 3.74 -6.33
N GLY A 207 13.37 2.42 -6.54
CA GLY A 207 13.12 1.78 -7.83
C GLY A 207 11.74 2.12 -8.41
N ARG A 208 10.71 2.25 -7.57
CA ARG A 208 9.37 2.65 -8.04
C ARG A 208 9.35 4.08 -8.57
N ILE A 209 10.05 5.01 -7.92
CA ILE A 209 10.18 6.39 -8.39
C ILE A 209 10.97 6.44 -9.70
N GLU A 210 12.08 5.71 -9.77
CA GLU A 210 12.89 5.55 -10.98
C GLU A 210 12.05 5.00 -12.15
N ARG A 211 11.24 3.96 -11.92
CA ARG A 211 10.29 3.48 -12.94
C ARG A 211 9.30 4.54 -13.39
N GLN A 212 8.77 5.37 -12.48
CA GLN A 212 7.85 6.44 -12.89
C GLN A 212 8.53 7.47 -13.77
N ILE A 213 9.78 7.83 -13.43
CA ILE A 213 10.62 8.69 -14.28
C ILE A 213 10.84 8.02 -15.64
N LEU A 214 11.16 6.72 -15.68
CA LEU A 214 11.32 5.94 -16.93
C LEU A 214 10.07 5.91 -17.80
N MET A 215 8.89 5.81 -17.19
CA MET A 215 7.65 5.77 -17.94
C MET A 215 7.31 7.13 -18.56
N GLU A 216 7.82 8.20 -17.98
CA GLU A 216 7.67 9.58 -18.46
C GLU A 216 8.75 9.94 -19.50
N GLU A 217 9.99 9.48 -19.29
CA GLU A 217 11.18 9.74 -20.10
C GLU A 217 11.58 8.49 -20.92
N LYS A 218 11.69 8.59 -22.25
CA LYS A 218 12.13 7.46 -23.10
C LYS A 218 13.64 7.17 -22.99
N SER A 219 14.20 7.16 -21.78
CA SER A 219 15.61 6.89 -21.50
C SER A 219 15.85 5.38 -21.27
N PRO A 220 17.06 4.82 -21.51
CA PRO A 220 17.30 3.40 -21.34
C PRO A 220 17.88 3.02 -19.95
N ILE A 221 17.28 1.99 -19.36
CA ILE A 221 17.86 0.85 -18.60
C ILE A 221 18.62 1.11 -17.28
N SER A 222 19.16 2.29 -16.99
CA SER A 222 19.87 2.52 -15.69
C SER A 222 18.94 2.65 -14.46
N GLN A 223 17.64 2.41 -14.61
CA GLN A 223 16.59 2.71 -13.62
C GLN A 223 15.96 1.45 -13.01
N VAL A 224 16.57 0.28 -13.21
CA VAL A 224 16.10 -1.01 -12.64
C VAL A 224 17.09 -1.58 -11.62
N GLU A 225 18.28 -0.99 -11.49
CA GLU A 225 19.34 -1.44 -10.60
C GLU A 225 18.85 -1.49 -9.14
N SER A 226 18.09 -0.49 -8.70
CA SER A 226 17.54 -0.44 -7.34
C SER A 226 16.63 -1.63 -7.01
N PHE A 227 15.85 -2.16 -7.98
CA PHE A 227 15.03 -3.35 -7.73
C PHE A 227 15.87 -4.62 -7.62
N PHE A 228 16.92 -4.76 -8.43
CA PHE A 228 17.83 -5.89 -8.32
C PHE A 228 18.61 -5.87 -7.01
N GLU A 229 19.07 -4.70 -6.57
CA GLU A 229 19.73 -4.53 -5.28
C GLU A 229 18.77 -4.85 -4.13
N ALA A 230 17.52 -4.37 -4.18
CA ALA A 230 16.51 -4.69 -3.18
C ALA A 230 16.27 -6.20 -3.05
N ILE A 231 16.14 -6.91 -4.18
CA ILE A 231 15.99 -8.37 -4.20
C ILE A 231 17.22 -9.06 -3.61
N GLN A 232 18.43 -8.63 -3.98
CA GLN A 232 19.66 -9.25 -3.50
C GLN A 232 19.85 -9.10 -1.99
N ILE A 233 19.55 -7.91 -1.45
CA ILE A 233 19.66 -7.66 -0.01
C ILE A 233 18.60 -8.46 0.74
N SER A 234 17.34 -8.41 0.29
CA SER A 234 16.26 -9.16 0.92
C SER A 234 16.50 -10.67 0.89
N LEU A 235 17.03 -11.23 -0.20
CA LEU A 235 17.38 -12.66 -0.28
C LEU A 235 18.51 -13.08 0.67
N ARG A 236 19.43 -12.16 1.03
CA ARG A 236 20.57 -12.45 1.90
C ARG A 236 20.23 -12.35 3.39
N ASN A 237 19.20 -11.58 3.74
CA ASN A 237 18.82 -11.33 5.14
C ASN A 237 17.61 -12.19 5.55
N ASP A 238 16.39 -11.65 5.43
CA ASP A 238 15.17 -12.26 5.98
C ASP A 238 14.26 -12.90 4.92
N GLN A 239 14.69 -12.91 3.65
CA GLN A 239 13.95 -13.46 2.52
C GLN A 239 12.52 -12.93 2.38
N ASN A 240 12.27 -11.64 2.66
CA ASN A 240 10.94 -11.04 2.57
C ASN A 240 10.26 -11.35 1.21
N PRO A 241 9.36 -12.34 1.16
CA PRO A 241 8.87 -12.87 -0.12
C PRO A 241 7.90 -11.89 -0.77
N GLY A 242 7.28 -11.01 0.03
CA GLY A 242 6.43 -9.93 -0.44
C GLY A 242 7.23 -8.91 -1.25
N LEU A 243 8.32 -8.38 -0.68
CA LEU A 243 9.19 -7.40 -1.32
C LEU A 243 9.85 -7.97 -2.58
N ILE A 244 10.33 -9.21 -2.53
CA ILE A 244 10.95 -9.89 -3.67
C ILE A 244 9.95 -10.04 -4.82
N LYS A 245 8.75 -10.56 -4.53
CA LYS A 245 7.68 -10.72 -5.53
C LYS A 245 7.30 -9.37 -6.13
N ASP A 246 7.07 -8.35 -5.31
CA ASP A 246 6.67 -7.03 -5.77
C ASP A 246 7.76 -6.38 -6.63
N SER A 247 9.03 -6.57 -6.28
CA SER A 247 10.18 -6.12 -7.07
C SER A 247 10.21 -6.78 -8.46
N TYR A 248 10.02 -8.10 -8.54
CA TYR A 248 9.94 -8.79 -9.84
C TYR A 248 8.79 -8.29 -10.71
N LEU A 249 7.62 -7.98 -10.11
CA LEU A 249 6.48 -7.43 -10.84
C LEU A 249 6.79 -6.04 -11.39
N GLU A 250 7.44 -5.16 -10.63
CA GLU A 250 7.85 -3.84 -11.10
C GLU A 250 8.90 -3.94 -12.23
N ILE A 251 9.87 -4.87 -12.13
CA ILE A 251 10.82 -5.18 -13.22
C ILE A 251 10.08 -5.64 -14.49
N ALA A 252 9.07 -6.49 -14.35
CA ALA A 252 8.26 -6.96 -15.49
C ALA A 252 7.53 -5.79 -16.17
N LEU A 253 6.98 -4.84 -15.39
CA LEU A 253 6.37 -3.63 -15.92
C LEU A 253 7.35 -2.76 -16.73
N VAL A 254 8.59 -2.61 -16.25
CA VAL A 254 9.66 -1.94 -17.00
C VAL A 254 9.93 -2.67 -18.33
N CYS A 255 10.11 -3.99 -18.27
CA CYS A 255 10.35 -4.82 -19.46
C CYS A 255 9.24 -4.68 -20.50
N PHE A 256 7.98 -4.69 -20.08
CA PHE A 256 6.85 -4.48 -20.98
C PHE A 256 6.83 -3.07 -21.58
N HIS A 257 7.18 -2.05 -20.79
CA HIS A 257 7.26 -0.68 -21.30
C HIS A 257 8.32 -0.56 -22.42
N LEU A 258 9.50 -1.12 -22.20
CA LEU A 258 10.61 -1.09 -23.17
C LEU A 258 10.31 -1.90 -24.44
N LYS A 259 9.50 -2.97 -24.34
CA LYS A 259 9.08 -3.79 -25.48
C LYS A 259 8.02 -3.14 -26.38
N LYS A 260 7.41 -2.01 -26.00
CA LYS A 260 6.42 -1.34 -26.86
C LYS A 260 7.10 -0.88 -28.17
N PRO A 261 6.60 -1.31 -29.35
CA PRO A 261 7.20 -0.92 -30.62
C PRO A 261 7.17 0.61 -30.74
N ARG A 262 8.33 1.22 -30.94
CA ARG A 262 8.43 2.64 -31.30
C ARG A 262 7.57 2.82 -32.56
N LYS A 263 6.42 3.51 -32.44
CA LYS A 263 5.64 3.92 -33.62
C LYS A 263 6.61 4.62 -34.57
N LYS A 264 6.93 3.99 -35.71
CA LYS A 264 7.70 4.62 -36.78
C LYS A 264 6.94 5.88 -37.17
N VAL A 265 7.54 7.04 -36.97
CA VAL A 265 7.04 8.29 -37.52
C VAL A 265 7.00 8.10 -39.03
N SER A 266 5.82 8.32 -39.59
CA SER A 266 5.48 8.25 -41.01
C SER A 266 6.57 8.84 -41.89
N ALA A 267 6.98 8.08 -42.89
CA ALA A 267 7.76 8.55 -44.02
C ALA A 267 7.12 9.82 -44.60
N THR A 268 7.89 10.89 -44.67
CA THR A 268 7.57 12.06 -45.50
C THR A 268 7.54 11.59 -46.95
N PRO A 269 6.46 11.78 -47.71
CA PRO A 269 6.48 11.58 -49.15
C PRO A 269 7.36 12.66 -49.76
N SER A 270 8.48 12.26 -50.37
CA SER A 270 9.32 13.12 -51.18
C SER A 270 8.49 13.74 -52.30
N THR A 271 8.19 15.03 -52.19
CA THR A 271 7.65 15.81 -53.31
C THR A 271 8.82 16.31 -54.13
N LEU A 272 9.10 15.59 -55.22
CA LEU A 272 9.91 16.05 -56.34
C LEU A 272 9.30 17.36 -56.88
N LYS A 273 10.00 18.48 -56.68
CA LYS A 273 9.83 19.66 -57.52
C LYS A 273 10.94 19.67 -58.57
N VAL A 274 10.55 19.26 -59.77
CA VAL A 274 11.28 19.51 -61.01
C VAL A 274 11.35 21.02 -61.21
N THR A 275 12.56 21.56 -61.30
CA THR A 275 12.81 22.82 -62.01
C THR A 275 14.00 22.60 -62.93
N ALA A 276 13.73 22.72 -64.22
CA ALA A 276 14.70 22.66 -65.30
C ALA A 276 15.44 23.99 -65.41
N ALA A 277 16.76 23.95 -65.67
CA ALA A 277 17.40 24.74 -66.72
C ALA A 277 18.93 24.53 -66.80
N PHE A 278 19.32 23.96 -67.94
CA PHE A 278 20.44 24.36 -68.81
C PHE A 278 21.91 23.95 -68.58
N ARG A 279 22.45 23.44 -69.70
CA ARG A 279 23.82 23.53 -70.26
C ARG A 279 24.81 22.48 -69.74
N GLY A 280 25.44 21.62 -70.53
CA GLY A 280 25.57 21.42 -71.97
C GLY A 280 26.89 20.66 -72.25
N ILE A 281 26.99 20.03 -73.44
CA ILE A 281 28.22 19.53 -74.10
C ILE A 281 28.80 18.22 -73.49
N GLY A 282 29.14 17.14 -74.20
CA GLY A 282 29.20 16.82 -75.63
C GLY A 282 29.90 15.45 -75.83
N ASN A 283 29.64 14.83 -76.99
CA ASN A 283 30.47 13.88 -77.76
C ASN A 283 31.09 12.65 -77.06
N LEU A 284 30.63 11.44 -77.40
CA LEU A 284 31.08 10.58 -78.53
C LEU A 284 30.19 9.34 -78.62
#